data_AF-A0A537ICT6-F1
#
_entry.id   AF-A0A537ICT6-F1
#
_cell.length_a   1.000
_cell.length_b   1.000
_cell.length_c   1.000
_cell.angle_alpha   90.00
_cell.angle_beta   90.00
_cell.angle_gamma   90.00
#
_symmetry.space_group_name_H-M   'P 1'
#
loop_
_entity.id
_entity.type
_entity.pdbx_description
1 polymer ?
#
loop_
_entity_poly.entity_id
_entity_poly.type
_entity_poly.pdbx_seq_one_letter_code
_entity_poly.pdbx_strand_id
1 'polypeptide(L)' 'MGKDSTIETKFGVRVSSDDSWVLVRESGTEPVIRITTESKQRTRANHIMKETLSLVKRVLTGKA' A
#
# COMPACT_ATOMS: atom_id res chain seq x y z
N MET A 1 -0.21 9.04 -0.52
CA MET A 1 -0.16 9.23 -1.99
C MET A 1 -0.93 10.50 -2.35
N GLY A 2 -0.59 11.19 -3.45
CA GLY A 2 -1.17 12.51 -3.78
C GLY A 2 -2.66 12.46 -4.14
N LYS A 3 -3.32 13.63 -4.22
CA LYS A 3 -4.76 13.74 -4.53
C LYS A 3 -5.14 13.13 -5.89
N ASP A 4 -4.23 13.21 -6.86
CA ASP A 4 -4.46 12.77 -8.24
C ASP A 4 -4.05 11.30 -8.48
N SER A 5 -3.90 10.52 -7.40
CA SER A 5 -3.54 9.11 -7.51
C SER A 5 -4.71 8.29 -8.07
N THR A 6 -4.39 7.30 -8.90
CA THR A 6 -5.37 6.32 -9.37
C THR A 6 -5.49 5.16 -8.39
N ILE A 7 -6.68 4.55 -8.33
CA ILE A 7 -6.98 3.41 -7.46
C ILE A 7 -7.49 2.26 -8.31
N GLU A 8 -6.92 1.08 -8.11
CA GLU A 8 -7.40 -0.18 -8.71
C GLU A 8 -7.63 -1.22 -7.63
N THR A 9 -8.70 -2.01 -7.74
CA THR A 9 -9.13 -2.95 -6.69
C THR A 9 -9.22 -4.42 -7.13
N LYS A 10 -8.86 -4.72 -8.39
CA LYS A 10 -9.03 -6.07 -8.97
C LYS A 10 -8.21 -7.16 -8.27
N PHE A 11 -7.02 -6.84 -7.78
CA PHE A 11 -6.07 -7.79 -7.18
C PHE A 11 -5.55 -7.32 -5.83
N GLY A 12 -6.47 -6.82 -5.00
CA GLY A 12 -6.15 -6.01 -3.83
C GLY A 12 -6.18 -4.52 -4.17
N VAL A 13 -5.79 -3.68 -3.21
CA VAL A 13 -5.84 -2.22 -3.34
C VAL A 13 -4.49 -1.74 -3.86
N ARG A 14 -4.47 -1.31 -5.12
CA ARG A 14 -3.35 -0.58 -5.71
C ARG A 14 -3.66 0.91 -5.73
N VAL A 15 -2.70 1.72 -5.30
CA VAL A 15 -2.73 3.18 -5.46
C VAL A 15 -1.47 3.60 -6.21
N SER A 16 -1.62 4.38 -7.28
CA SER A 16 -0.50 4.80 -8.13
C SER A 16 -0.50 6.32 -8.35
N SER A 17 0.68 6.92 -8.38
CA SER A 17 0.95 8.29 -8.84
C SER A 17 2.05 8.22 -9.90
N ASP A 18 2.42 9.36 -10.47
CA ASP A 18 3.40 9.44 -11.58
C ASP A 18 4.77 8.81 -11.29
N ASP A 19 5.18 8.77 -10.03
CA ASP A 19 6.53 8.36 -9.61
C ASP A 19 6.56 7.23 -8.58
N SER A 20 5.39 6.77 -8.13
CA SER A 20 5.27 5.89 -6.97
C SER A 20 4.02 5.03 -7.04
N TRP A 21 4.04 3.87 -6.40
CA TRP A 21 2.84 3.07 -6.19
C TRP A 21 2.92 2.22 -4.93
N VAL A 22 1.76 1.81 -4.43
CA VAL A 22 1.61 0.79 -3.38
C VAL A 22 0.55 -0.22 -3.79
N LEU A 23 0.79 -1.49 -3.48
CA LEU A 23 -0.17 -2.58 -3.63
C LEU A 23 -0.31 -3.31 -2.29
N VAL A 24 -1.53 -3.35 -1.77
CA VAL A 24 -1.92 -4.14 -0.61
C VAL A 24 -2.82 -5.26 -1.09
N ARG A 25 -2.43 -6.52 -0.89
CA ARG A 25 -3.21 -7.68 -1.32
C ARG A 25 -3.05 -8.86 -0.39
N GLU A 26 -4.02 -9.77 -0.44
CA GLU A 26 -3.85 -11.09 0.13
C GLU A 26 -2.78 -11.90 -0.63
N SER A 27 -2.12 -12.77 0.12
CA SER A 27 -1.35 -13.86 -0.46
C SER A 27 -2.29 -14.96 -0.94
N GLY A 28 -2.06 -15.51 -2.12
CA GLY A 28 -2.85 -16.64 -2.65
C GLY A 28 -2.43 -18.00 -2.10
N THR A 29 -1.31 -18.10 -1.39
CA THR A 29 -0.70 -19.38 -0.96
C THR A 29 -0.28 -19.42 0.50
N GLU A 30 -0.31 -18.29 1.20
CA GLU A 30 0.15 -18.16 2.59
C GLU A 30 -0.84 -17.30 3.36
N PRO A 31 -1.03 -17.50 4.68
CA PRO A 31 -1.98 -16.71 5.47
C PRO A 31 -1.41 -15.33 5.85
N VAL A 32 -1.01 -14.54 4.85
CA VAL A 32 -0.38 -13.22 5.03
C VAL A 32 -0.95 -12.17 4.08
N ILE A 33 -0.93 -10.91 4.52
CA ILE A 33 -1.16 -9.74 3.65
C ILE A 33 0.19 -9.27 3.13
N ARG A 34 0.32 -9.08 1.82
CA ARG A 34 1.49 -8.48 1.18
C ARG A 34 1.27 -7.00 0.93
N ILE A 35 2.26 -6.22 1.30
CA ILE A 35 2.35 -4.80 0.96
C ILE A 35 3.63 -4.62 0.14
N THR A 36 3.50 -4.07 -1.05
CA THR A 36 4.65 -3.76 -1.92
C THR A 36 4.57 -2.31 -2.34
N THR A 37 5.69 -1.60 -2.24
CA THR A 37 5.79 -0.19 -2.60
C THR A 37 6.98 0.01 -3.53
N GLU A 38 6.82 0.88 -4.50
CA GLU A 38 7.90 1.33 -5.37
C GLU A 38 7.83 2.85 -5.51
N SER A 39 9.00 3.46 -5.65
CA SER A 39 9.10 4.87 -6.01
C SER A 39 10.47 5.14 -6.64
N LYS A 40 10.55 6.18 -7.47
CA LYS A 40 11.83 6.71 -7.97
C LYS A 40 12.78 7.16 -6.85
N GLN A 41 12.26 7.47 -5.66
CA GLN A 41 13.05 7.86 -4.49
C GLN A 41 12.88 6.88 -3.33
N ARG A 42 14.00 6.38 -2.79
CA ARG A 42 13.97 5.43 -1.66
C ARG A 42 13.28 5.98 -0.41
N THR A 43 13.50 7.26 -0.09
CA THR A 43 12.85 7.95 1.04
C THR A 43 11.34 7.97 0.89
N ARG A 44 10.85 8.23 -0.33
CA ARG A 44 9.43 8.22 -0.70
C ARG A 44 8.83 6.81 -0.56
N ALA A 45 9.50 5.79 -1.10
CA ALA A 45 9.06 4.39 -0.97
C ALA A 45 8.95 3.97 0.51
N ASN A 46 9.98 4.28 1.32
CA ASN A 46 9.97 3.99 2.76
C ASN A 46 8.83 4.70 3.50
N HIS A 47 8.55 5.96 3.14
CA HIS A 47 7.46 6.72 3.72
C HIS A 47 6.09 6.09 3.40
N ILE A 48 5.84 5.78 2.12
CA ILE A 48 4.60 5.12 1.67
C ILE A 48 4.42 3.78 2.38
N MET A 49 5.48 2.97 2.50
CA MET A 49 5.44 1.69 3.20
C MET A 49 5.04 1.87 4.67
N LYS A 50 5.67 2.83 5.37
CA LYS A 50 5.38 3.09 6.79
C LYS A 50 3.93 3.54 7.01
N GLU A 51 3.45 4.46 6.18
CA GLU A 51 2.06 4.93 6.24
C GLU A 51 1.07 3.79 5.97
N THR A 52 1.32 3.01 4.93
CA THR A 52 0.45 1.89 4.53
C THR A 52 0.39 0.83 5.62
N LEU A 53 1.54 0.45 6.19
CA LEU A 53 1.60 -0.52 7.28
C LEU A 53 0.85 -0.02 8.53
N SER A 54 0.96 1.26 8.86
CA SER A 54 0.22 1.87 9.97
C SER A 54 -1.29 1.78 9.73
N LEU A 55 -1.75 2.14 8.53
CA LEU A 55 -3.16 2.08 8.15
C LEU A 55 -3.71 0.64 8.23
N VAL A 56 -3.00 -0.32 7.65
CA VAL A 56 -3.42 -1.73 7.66
C VAL A 56 -3.50 -2.25 9.09
N LYS A 57 -2.49 -1.98 9.94
CA LYS A 57 -2.53 -2.38 11.36
C LYS A 57 -3.71 -1.76 12.11
N ARG A 58 -4.02 -0.49 11.83
CA ARG A 58 -5.15 0.21 12.46
C ARG A 58 -6.48 -0.48 12.12
N VAL A 59 -6.68 -0.81 10.85
CA VAL A 59 -7.87 -1.53 10.38
C VAL A 59 -7.95 -2.93 11.01
N LEU A 60 -6.85 -3.68 11.05
CA LEU A 60 -6.81 -5.03 11.61
C LEU A 60 -7.03 -5.09 13.13
N THR A 61 -6.65 -4.03 13.85
CA THR A 61 -6.81 -3.96 15.32
C THR A 61 -8.13 -3.32 15.75
N GLY A 62 -8.97 -2.88 14.81
CA GLY A 62 -10.26 -2.24 15.09
C GLY A 62 -10.14 -0.88 15.79
N LYS A 63 -8.92 -0.30 15.86
CA LYS A 63 -8.67 1.01 16.47
C LYS A 63 -8.91 2.11 15.43
N ALA A 64 -10.15 2.30 14.98
CA ALA A 64 -10.50 3.42 14.10
C ALA A 64 -10.30 4.76 14.81
#